data_AF-A0A7X9CE80-F1
#
_entry.id   AF-A0A7X9CE80-F1
#
_cell.length_a   1.000
_cell.length_b   1.000
_cell.length_c   1.000
_cell.angle_alpha   90.00
_cell.angle_beta   90.00
_cell.angle_gamma   90.00
#
_symmetry.space_group_name_H-M   'P 1'
#
loop_
_entity.id
_entity.type
_entity.pdbx_description
1 polymer ?
#
loop_
_entity_poly.entity_id
_entity_poly.type
_entity_poly.pdbx_seq_one_letter_code
_entity_poly.pdbx_strand_id
1 'polypeptide(L)'
;PITLERIGNAYNEENLNNKISSATAIRKAVFSNSIDSIQNYLPSPSYNHLVNYINNYNNFNTLDNYTQIIHYLLRIDGKNTLKKIGDVETGLENRIINKSYKYKSIEDLVEKVSTKRYAKTRIQRILVHLMAGLDKKTFKKLMPQYPAYIRVLASNDKGLFLLKKIKEESNIPIITKFSHYEKYNNPYLDKIISFDKKSTDLYFMGIDSFNMNMDYYTSPYIKN
;
A
#
# COMPACT_ATOMS: atom_id res chain seq x y z
N PRO A 1 10.42 14.83 -21.36
CA PRO A 1 9.20 14.32 -20.68
C PRO A 1 8.00 14.61 -21.58
N ILE A 2 7.09 13.65 -21.74
CA ILE A 2 5.91 13.78 -22.62
C ILE A 2 4.66 13.51 -21.76
N THR A 3 3.62 14.31 -21.94
CA THR A 3 2.31 14.15 -21.27
C THR A 3 1.24 13.81 -22.29
N LEU A 4 0.21 13.07 -21.85
CA LEU A 4 -0.98 12.79 -22.64
C LEU A 4 -2.20 13.31 -21.87
N GLU A 5 -3.23 13.72 -22.59
CA GLU A 5 -4.50 14.14 -22.00
C GLU A 5 -5.24 12.93 -21.40
N ARG A 6 -5.83 13.12 -20.21
CA ARG A 6 -6.61 12.09 -19.54
C ARG A 6 -8.02 12.05 -20.14
N ILE A 7 -8.42 10.89 -20.65
CA ILE A 7 -9.79 10.62 -21.07
C ILE A 7 -10.53 9.91 -19.93
N GLY A 8 -11.68 10.45 -19.49
CA GLY A 8 -12.49 9.90 -18.39
C GLY A 8 -12.79 10.91 -17.28
N ASN A 9 -13.34 10.44 -16.16
CA ASN A 9 -13.78 11.30 -15.04
C ASN A 9 -12.65 12.13 -14.40
N ALA A 10 -13.06 13.29 -13.84
CA ALA A 10 -12.23 14.07 -12.92
C ALA A 10 -11.79 13.21 -11.73
N TYR A 11 -10.63 13.53 -11.14
CA TYR A 11 -9.94 12.70 -10.14
C TYR A 11 -10.81 12.33 -8.90
N ASN A 12 -11.88 13.08 -8.65
CA ASN A 12 -12.74 12.99 -7.47
C ASN A 12 -14.20 12.63 -7.75
N GLU A 13 -14.57 12.23 -8.97
CA GLU A 13 -15.94 11.77 -9.23
C GLU A 13 -16.13 10.32 -8.72
N GLU A 14 -17.16 10.15 -7.90
CA GLU A 14 -17.48 8.91 -7.19
C GLU A 14 -18.49 8.02 -7.91
N ASN A 15 -19.08 8.49 -9.01
CA ASN A 15 -20.10 7.77 -9.77
C ASN A 15 -19.49 7.01 -10.95
N LEU A 16 -20.03 5.83 -11.23
CA LEU A 16 -19.70 5.05 -12.41
C LEU A 16 -20.25 5.73 -13.68
N ASN A 17 -19.47 5.71 -14.76
CA ASN A 17 -19.82 6.35 -16.03
C ASN A 17 -19.31 5.55 -17.24
N ASN A 18 -19.97 5.70 -18.39
CA ASN A 18 -20.04 4.66 -19.41
C ASN A 18 -18.76 4.36 -20.23
N LYS A 19 -17.58 4.93 -19.92
CA LYS A 19 -16.37 4.67 -20.74
C LYS A 19 -15.09 4.42 -19.94
N ILE A 20 -14.73 5.31 -19.01
CA ILE A 20 -13.53 5.18 -18.18
C ILE A 20 -13.81 5.82 -16.82
N SER A 21 -14.22 4.99 -15.86
CA SER A 21 -14.49 5.43 -14.48
C SER A 21 -13.22 5.57 -13.66
N SER A 22 -13.25 6.45 -12.64
CA SER A 22 -12.13 6.63 -11.72
C SER A 22 -11.93 5.38 -10.86
N ALA A 23 -10.68 5.11 -10.44
CA ALA A 23 -10.41 4.00 -9.52
C ALA A 23 -11.15 4.15 -8.19
N THR A 24 -11.44 5.39 -7.77
CA THR A 24 -12.24 5.68 -6.57
C THR A 24 -13.71 5.30 -6.76
N ALA A 25 -14.32 5.65 -7.90
CA ALA A 25 -15.68 5.25 -8.23
C ALA A 25 -15.83 3.72 -8.31
N ILE A 26 -14.86 3.04 -8.94
CA ILE A 26 -14.84 1.57 -9.02
C ILE A 26 -14.78 0.94 -7.62
N ARG A 27 -13.88 1.40 -6.74
CA ARG A 27 -13.81 0.88 -5.36
C ARG A 27 -15.11 1.15 -4.60
N LYS A 28 -15.67 2.36 -4.71
CA LYS A 28 -16.94 2.71 -4.05
C LYS A 28 -18.08 1.79 -4.50
N ALA A 29 -18.20 1.55 -5.80
CA ALA A 29 -19.19 0.64 -6.36
C ALA A 29 -19.03 -0.79 -5.81
N VAL A 30 -17.79 -1.30 -5.74
CA VAL A 30 -17.51 -2.64 -5.17
C VAL A 30 -17.93 -2.72 -3.70
N PHE A 31 -17.63 -1.72 -2.88
CA PHE A 31 -17.95 -1.75 -1.44
C PHE A 31 -19.41 -1.40 -1.12
N SER A 32 -20.09 -0.61 -1.95
CA SER A 32 -21.51 -0.26 -1.75
C SER A 32 -22.47 -1.27 -2.35
N ASN A 33 -22.06 -1.97 -3.41
CA ASN A 33 -22.88 -2.93 -4.14
C ASN A 33 -22.21 -4.32 -4.17
N SER A 34 -21.85 -4.81 -5.35
CA SER A 34 -21.16 -6.09 -5.56
C SER A 34 -20.04 -5.93 -6.60
N ILE A 35 -19.19 -6.95 -6.71
CA ILE A 35 -18.14 -6.99 -7.74
C ILE A 35 -18.72 -6.93 -9.16
N ASP A 36 -19.90 -7.49 -9.40
CA ASP A 36 -20.54 -7.50 -10.73
C ASP A 36 -20.89 -6.08 -11.21
N SER A 37 -21.10 -5.14 -10.28
CA SER A 37 -21.42 -3.74 -10.61
C SER A 37 -20.34 -3.03 -11.42
N ILE A 38 -19.11 -3.54 -11.42
CA ILE A 38 -17.97 -2.93 -12.11
C ILE A 38 -17.55 -3.65 -13.40
N GLN A 39 -18.23 -4.73 -13.79
CA GLN A 39 -17.84 -5.58 -14.92
C GLN A 39 -17.67 -4.79 -16.23
N ASN A 40 -18.60 -3.87 -16.51
CA ASN A 40 -18.60 -3.07 -17.74
C ASN A 40 -17.61 -1.89 -17.73
N TYR A 41 -16.93 -1.67 -16.61
CA TYR A 41 -16.03 -0.52 -16.42
C TYR A 41 -14.55 -0.94 -16.39
N LEU A 42 -14.27 -2.23 -16.57
CA LEU A 42 -12.93 -2.81 -16.56
C LEU A 42 -12.67 -3.69 -17.79
N PRO A 43 -11.42 -3.78 -18.24
CA PRO A 43 -11.02 -4.86 -19.14
C PRO A 43 -11.31 -6.23 -18.51
N SER A 44 -11.73 -7.20 -19.32
CA SER A 44 -12.08 -8.55 -18.86
C SER A 44 -10.97 -9.22 -18.01
N PRO A 45 -9.67 -9.12 -18.35
CA PRO A 45 -8.62 -9.68 -17.50
C PRO A 45 -8.60 -9.06 -16.10
N SER A 46 -8.75 -7.73 -15.99
CA SER A 46 -8.76 -7.03 -14.71
C SER A 46 -9.97 -7.45 -13.86
N TYR A 47 -11.15 -7.55 -14.47
CA TYR A 47 -12.35 -8.03 -13.80
C TYR A 47 -12.17 -9.44 -13.26
N ASN A 48 -11.69 -10.37 -14.11
CA ASN A 48 -11.48 -11.76 -13.74
C ASN A 48 -10.46 -11.90 -12.59
N HIS A 49 -9.40 -11.08 -12.57
CA HIS A 49 -8.46 -11.07 -11.45
C HIS A 49 -9.10 -10.62 -10.13
N LEU A 50 -10.01 -9.64 -10.17
CA LEU A 50 -10.73 -9.19 -8.97
C LEU A 50 -11.73 -10.25 -8.49
N VAL A 51 -12.44 -10.92 -9.41
CA VAL A 51 -13.35 -12.04 -9.09
C VAL A 51 -12.58 -13.19 -8.45
N ASN A 52 -11.44 -13.58 -9.03
CA ASN A 52 -10.59 -14.62 -8.45
C ASN A 52 -10.06 -14.21 -7.07
N TYR A 53 -9.68 -12.94 -6.90
CA TYR A 53 -9.23 -12.43 -5.61
C TYR A 53 -10.32 -12.52 -4.55
N ILE A 54 -11.52 -12.02 -4.83
CA ILE A 54 -12.62 -12.04 -3.84
C ILE A 54 -13.05 -13.47 -3.51
N ASN A 55 -13.04 -14.39 -4.48
CA ASN A 55 -13.34 -15.81 -4.25
C ASN A 55 -12.29 -16.49 -3.34
N ASN A 56 -11.04 -16.06 -3.41
CA ASN A 56 -9.95 -16.63 -2.60
C ASN A 56 -9.87 -16.04 -1.19
N TYR A 57 -10.21 -14.75 -1.02
CA TYR A 57 -9.97 -14.00 0.22
C TYR A 57 -11.23 -13.48 0.90
N ASN A 58 -12.42 -13.71 0.33
CA ASN A 58 -13.74 -13.29 0.82
C ASN A 58 -13.99 -11.78 0.95
N ASN A 59 -12.95 -10.94 1.01
CA ASN A 59 -13.07 -9.49 1.07
C ASN A 59 -11.87 -8.76 0.44
N PHE A 60 -12.07 -7.50 0.08
CA PHE A 60 -10.99 -6.58 -0.26
C PHE A 60 -10.39 -5.93 0.97
N ASN A 61 -9.11 -5.59 0.87
CA ASN A 61 -8.36 -4.95 1.95
C ASN A 61 -8.80 -3.48 2.13
N THR A 62 -9.07 -3.10 3.37
CA THR A 62 -9.47 -1.76 3.82
C THR A 62 -8.73 -1.41 5.10
N LEU A 63 -8.63 -0.12 5.43
CA LEU A 63 -8.04 0.30 6.71
C LEU A 63 -8.81 -0.24 7.93
N ASP A 64 -10.11 -0.46 7.80
CA ASP A 64 -10.95 -0.98 8.87
C ASP A 64 -10.65 -2.45 9.20
N ASN A 65 -10.04 -3.20 8.29
CA ASN A 65 -9.54 -4.53 8.60
C ASN A 65 -8.48 -4.54 9.72
N TYR A 66 -7.82 -3.41 9.95
CA TYR A 66 -6.78 -3.25 10.96
C TYR A 66 -7.28 -2.57 12.24
N THR A 67 -8.59 -2.46 12.43
CA THR A 67 -9.20 -1.73 13.54
C THR A 67 -8.59 -2.11 14.90
N GLN A 68 -8.52 -3.40 15.21
CA GLN A 68 -7.96 -3.87 16.47
C GLN A 68 -6.46 -3.56 16.61
N ILE A 69 -5.68 -3.76 15.55
CA ILE A 69 -4.23 -3.52 15.52
C ILE A 69 -3.94 -2.04 15.74
N ILE A 70 -4.63 -1.16 15.02
CA ILE A 70 -4.43 0.29 15.13
C ILE A 70 -4.83 0.77 16.53
N HIS A 71 -5.99 0.35 17.05
CA HIS A 71 -6.38 0.74 18.41
C HIS A 71 -5.41 0.22 19.46
N TYR A 72 -4.94 -1.02 19.34
CA TYR A 72 -3.90 -1.58 20.21
C TYR A 72 -2.63 -0.69 20.22
N LEU A 73 -2.10 -0.34 19.04
CA LEU A 73 -0.93 0.52 18.91
C LEU A 73 -1.17 1.91 19.51
N LEU A 74 -2.39 2.45 19.36
CA LEU A 74 -2.77 3.73 19.95
C LEU A 74 -2.94 3.69 21.48
N ARG A 75 -3.15 2.51 22.09
CA ARG A 75 -3.33 2.36 23.54
C ARG A 75 -2.04 2.08 24.31
N ILE A 76 -1.10 1.32 23.75
CA ILE A 76 0.12 0.90 24.46
C ILE A 76 1.09 2.07 24.67
N ASP A 77 1.60 2.67 23.58
CA ASP A 77 2.56 3.79 23.62
C ASP A 77 2.18 4.89 22.62
N GLY A 78 0.89 4.92 22.25
CA GLY A 78 0.39 5.61 21.07
C GLY A 78 0.89 7.05 20.94
N LYS A 79 0.86 7.86 22.01
CA LYS A 79 1.29 9.26 21.95
C LYS A 79 2.80 9.41 21.69
N ASN A 80 3.65 8.68 22.39
CA ASN A 80 5.10 8.79 22.22
C ASN A 80 5.55 8.18 20.89
N THR A 81 4.93 7.08 20.49
CA THR A 81 5.16 6.45 19.19
C THR A 81 4.71 7.38 18.05
N LEU A 82 3.50 7.95 18.11
CA LEU A 82 2.99 8.87 17.08
C LEU A 82 3.91 10.06 16.86
N LYS A 83 4.49 10.66 17.91
CA LYS A 83 5.45 11.77 17.76
C LYS A 83 6.64 11.40 16.88
N LYS A 84 7.07 10.14 16.88
CA LYS A 84 8.17 9.61 16.08
C LYS A 84 7.76 9.32 14.64
N ILE A 85 6.47 9.13 14.34
CA ILE A 85 5.97 8.82 13.00
C ILE A 85 6.01 10.04 12.07
N GLY A 86 6.31 9.81 10.78
CA GLY A 86 6.29 10.81 9.72
C GLY A 86 4.98 11.59 9.68
N ASP A 87 5.03 12.86 9.29
CA ASP A 87 3.85 13.73 9.16
C ASP A 87 3.02 13.99 10.42
N VAL A 88 3.43 13.50 11.59
CA VAL A 88 2.83 13.90 12.87
C VAL A 88 3.50 15.17 13.37
N GLU A 89 2.78 16.29 13.38
CA GLU A 89 3.23 17.56 13.97
C GLU A 89 2.68 17.72 15.39
N THR A 90 3.30 18.61 16.17
CA THR A 90 2.93 18.86 17.55
C THR A 90 1.44 19.15 17.69
N GLY A 91 0.77 18.35 18.52
CA GLY A 91 -0.66 18.46 18.79
C GLY A 91 -1.53 17.49 17.97
N LEU A 92 -1.08 17.04 16.79
CA LEU A 92 -1.82 16.06 15.99
C LEU A 92 -1.88 14.70 16.70
N GLU A 93 -0.83 14.32 17.42
CA GLU A 93 -0.81 13.10 18.23
C GLU A 93 -1.91 13.12 19.31
N ASN A 94 -2.13 14.26 19.96
CA ASN A 94 -3.17 14.41 20.98
C ASN A 94 -4.55 14.25 20.35
N ARG A 95 -4.74 14.84 19.16
CA ARG A 95 -6.01 14.74 18.43
C ARG A 95 -6.31 13.29 18.02
N ILE A 96 -5.34 12.58 17.45
CA ILE A 96 -5.50 11.17 17.06
C ILE A 96 -5.90 10.33 18.28
N ILE A 97 -5.16 10.46 19.39
CA ILE A 97 -5.42 9.71 20.61
C ILE A 97 -6.81 10.03 21.17
N ASN A 98 -7.14 11.30 21.34
CA ASN A 98 -8.44 11.72 21.88
C ASN A 98 -9.63 11.24 21.03
N LYS A 99 -9.48 11.22 19.70
CA LYS A 99 -10.52 10.71 18.79
C LYS A 99 -10.58 9.18 18.81
N SER A 100 -9.45 8.51 18.95
CA SER A 100 -9.40 7.04 19.03
C SER A 100 -10.13 6.46 20.23
N TYR A 101 -10.33 7.23 21.31
CA TYR A 101 -11.16 6.79 22.45
C TYR A 101 -12.65 6.78 22.15
N LYS A 102 -13.09 7.53 21.12
CA LYS A 102 -14.51 7.74 20.83
C LYS A 102 -14.99 6.97 19.59
N TYR A 103 -14.14 6.84 18.58
CA TYR A 103 -14.50 6.25 17.30
C TYR A 103 -13.87 4.88 17.15
N LYS A 104 -14.71 3.87 16.88
CA LYS A 104 -14.28 2.46 16.80
C LYS A 104 -13.76 2.10 15.42
N SER A 105 -14.46 2.46 14.34
CA SER A 105 -13.94 2.25 12.98
C SER A 105 -12.76 3.17 12.70
N ILE A 106 -11.84 2.71 11.85
CA ILE A 106 -10.69 3.51 11.41
C ILE A 106 -11.14 4.55 10.40
N GLU A 107 -12.16 4.25 9.60
CA GLU A 107 -12.79 5.22 8.73
C GLU A 107 -13.35 6.42 9.52
N ASP A 108 -14.17 6.20 10.56
CA ASP A 108 -14.69 7.30 11.39
C ASP A 108 -13.57 8.02 12.13
N LEU A 109 -12.57 7.28 12.62
CA LEU A 109 -11.42 7.88 13.28
C LEU A 109 -10.69 8.84 12.33
N VAL A 110 -10.38 8.38 11.12
CA VAL A 110 -9.72 9.18 10.08
C VAL A 110 -10.56 10.41 9.75
N GLU A 111 -11.86 10.25 9.54
CA GLU A 111 -12.79 11.34 9.23
C GLU A 111 -12.80 12.39 10.36
N LYS A 112 -12.90 11.95 11.61
CA LYS A 112 -13.03 12.84 12.77
C LYS A 112 -11.71 13.44 13.23
N VAL A 113 -10.57 12.88 12.84
CA VAL A 113 -9.24 13.48 12.99
C VAL A 113 -8.96 14.49 11.88
N SER A 114 -9.47 14.27 10.67
CA SER A 114 -9.26 15.17 9.54
C SER A 114 -9.80 16.58 9.82
N THR A 115 -9.14 17.58 9.23
CA THR A 115 -9.51 19.01 9.29
C THR A 115 -9.04 19.71 8.01
N LYS A 116 -9.36 20.99 7.82
CA LYS A 116 -8.76 21.79 6.74
C LYS A 116 -7.22 21.78 6.75
N ARG A 117 -6.60 21.68 7.94
CA ARG A 117 -5.14 21.58 8.12
C ARG A 117 -4.61 20.15 7.93
N TYR A 118 -5.44 19.14 8.14
CA TYR A 118 -5.06 17.73 8.13
C TYR A 118 -5.91 16.95 7.13
N ALA A 119 -5.38 16.77 5.92
CA ALA A 119 -6.05 15.99 4.88
C ALA A 119 -6.22 14.52 5.29
N LYS A 120 -7.31 13.89 4.82
CA LYS A 120 -7.63 12.47 5.06
C LYS A 120 -6.46 11.54 4.75
N THR A 121 -5.82 11.75 3.61
CA THR A 121 -4.66 10.95 3.14
C THR A 121 -3.44 11.07 4.04
N ARG A 122 -3.24 12.23 4.70
CA ARG A 122 -2.17 12.42 5.69
C ARG A 122 -2.42 11.55 6.92
N ILE A 123 -3.65 11.53 7.43
CA ILE A 123 -4.01 10.72 8.59
C ILE A 123 -3.89 9.22 8.26
N GLN A 124 -4.40 8.80 7.12
CA GLN A 124 -4.26 7.41 6.64
C GLN A 124 -2.78 6.99 6.56
N ARG A 125 -1.90 7.85 6.00
CA ARG A 125 -0.46 7.57 5.92
C ARG A 125 0.19 7.44 7.29
N ILE A 126 -0.17 8.29 8.25
CA ILE A 126 0.30 8.20 9.65
C ILE A 126 -0.07 6.84 10.24
N LEU A 127 -1.31 6.38 10.06
CA LEU A 127 -1.75 5.09 10.60
C LEU A 127 -1.03 3.91 9.93
N VAL A 128 -0.80 3.96 8.61
CA VAL A 128 -0.01 2.94 7.90
C VAL A 128 1.44 2.91 8.40
N HIS A 129 2.07 4.08 8.56
CA HIS A 129 3.44 4.16 9.09
C HIS A 129 3.53 3.69 10.55
N LEU A 130 2.49 3.95 11.36
CA LEU A 130 2.36 3.43 12.71
C LEU A 130 2.33 1.90 12.70
N MET A 131 1.50 1.27 11.86
CA MET A 131 1.44 -0.20 11.73
C MET A 131 2.75 -0.80 11.21
N ALA A 132 3.38 -0.17 10.22
CA ALA A 132 4.65 -0.62 9.68
C ALA A 132 5.83 -0.41 10.66
N GLY A 133 5.65 0.41 11.70
CA GLY A 133 6.72 0.85 12.60
C GLY A 133 7.77 1.70 11.88
N LEU A 134 7.36 2.48 10.88
CA LEU A 134 8.24 3.34 10.09
C LEU A 134 8.30 4.74 10.72
N ASP A 135 9.34 4.98 11.51
CA ASP A 135 9.57 6.28 12.14
C ASP A 135 10.32 7.29 11.22
N LYS A 136 10.25 8.57 11.58
CA LYS A 136 10.91 9.68 10.87
C LYS A 136 12.41 9.49 10.75
N LYS A 137 13.07 8.97 11.80
CA LYS A 137 14.52 8.84 11.85
C LYS A 137 14.99 7.78 10.87
N THR A 138 14.30 6.64 10.85
CA THR A 138 14.53 5.53 9.93
C THR A 138 14.23 5.96 8.51
N PHE A 139 13.09 6.59 8.25
CA PHE A 139 12.77 7.09 6.92
C PHE A 139 13.84 8.06 6.39
N LYS A 140 14.25 9.06 7.19
CA LYS A 140 15.32 9.99 6.81
C LYS A 140 16.66 9.30 6.55
N LYS A 141 16.98 8.23 7.28
CA LYS A 141 18.20 7.45 7.08
C LYS A 141 18.16 6.63 5.78
N LEU A 142 16.99 6.11 5.39
CA LEU A 142 16.82 5.26 4.20
C LEU A 142 16.56 6.05 2.92
N MET A 143 15.95 7.25 3.01
CA MET A 143 15.56 8.06 1.87
C MET A 143 16.70 8.35 0.87
N PRO A 144 17.94 8.65 1.28
CA PRO A 144 19.05 8.88 0.34
C PRO A 144 19.45 7.64 -0.47
N GLN A 145 19.01 6.45 -0.05
CA GLN A 145 19.31 5.19 -0.74
C GLN A 145 18.27 4.85 -1.81
N TYR A 146 17.24 5.68 -2.00
CA TYR A 146 16.17 5.40 -2.96
C TYR A 146 16.57 5.75 -4.41
N PRO A 147 16.30 4.86 -5.39
CA PRO A 147 15.80 3.49 -5.23
C PRO A 147 16.95 2.54 -4.84
N ALA A 148 16.75 1.77 -3.76
CA ALA A 148 17.79 0.86 -3.27
C ALA A 148 17.90 -0.44 -4.08
N TYR A 149 16.83 -0.80 -4.78
CA TYR A 149 16.74 -1.97 -5.64
C TYR A 149 15.56 -1.87 -6.60
N ILE A 150 15.56 -2.74 -7.61
CA ILE A 150 14.45 -2.99 -8.54
C ILE A 150 13.81 -4.32 -8.15
N ARG A 151 12.56 -4.29 -7.68
CA ARG A 151 11.73 -5.48 -7.45
C ARG A 151 11.04 -5.87 -8.75
N VAL A 152 11.34 -7.07 -9.26
CA VAL A 152 10.63 -7.61 -10.42
C VAL A 152 9.36 -8.31 -9.93
N LEU A 153 8.19 -7.72 -10.21
CA LEU A 153 6.88 -8.32 -9.89
C LEU A 153 6.30 -9.08 -11.08
N ALA A 154 6.53 -8.58 -12.29
CA ALA A 154 6.08 -9.18 -13.53
C ALA A 154 6.99 -8.78 -14.70
N SER A 155 7.04 -9.60 -15.74
CA SER A 155 7.73 -9.30 -16.99
C SER A 155 7.14 -10.05 -18.17
N ASN A 156 7.42 -9.57 -19.38
CA ASN A 156 7.28 -10.33 -20.63
C ASN A 156 8.65 -10.37 -21.32
N ASP A 157 8.76 -11.00 -22.50
CA ASP A 157 10.05 -11.13 -23.19
C ASP A 157 10.78 -9.80 -23.42
N LYS A 158 10.04 -8.75 -23.79
CA LYS A 158 10.59 -7.40 -23.98
C LYS A 158 11.10 -6.82 -22.65
N GLY A 159 10.35 -7.02 -21.57
CA GLY A 159 10.73 -6.62 -20.22
C GLY A 159 11.97 -7.35 -19.72
N LEU A 160 12.09 -8.66 -19.98
CA LEU A 160 13.26 -9.46 -19.62
C LEU A 160 14.52 -8.98 -20.37
N PHE A 161 14.38 -8.69 -21.67
CA PHE A 161 15.45 -8.08 -22.46
C PHE A 161 15.91 -6.74 -21.87
N LEU A 162 14.99 -5.88 -21.47
CA LEU A 162 15.32 -4.61 -20.81
C LEU A 162 15.97 -4.81 -19.44
N LEU A 163 15.48 -5.74 -18.62
CA LEU A 163 16.08 -6.05 -17.31
C LEU A 163 17.53 -6.53 -17.46
N LYS A 164 17.84 -7.30 -18.50
CA LYS A 164 19.22 -7.69 -18.82
C LYS A 164 20.09 -6.46 -19.09
N LYS A 165 19.63 -5.55 -19.96
CA LYS A 165 20.35 -4.29 -20.25
C LYS A 165 20.52 -3.41 -19.02
N ILE A 166 19.49 -3.25 -18.20
CA ILE A 166 19.57 -2.48 -16.95
C ILE A 166 20.63 -3.06 -16.01
N LYS A 167 20.74 -4.39 -15.96
CA LYS A 167 21.77 -5.07 -15.16
C LYS A 167 23.19 -4.82 -15.67
N GLU A 168 23.35 -4.68 -16.99
CA GLU A 168 24.64 -4.40 -17.64
C GLU A 168 25.04 -2.93 -17.48
N GLU A 169 24.07 -2.01 -17.46
CA GLU A 169 24.29 -0.56 -17.51
C GLU A 169 24.07 0.16 -16.17
N SER A 170 23.66 -0.55 -15.10
CA SER A 170 23.40 0.07 -13.80
C SER A 170 23.87 -0.79 -12.62
N ASN A 171 24.19 -0.12 -11.52
CA ASN A 171 24.60 -0.76 -10.27
C ASN A 171 23.43 -1.01 -9.32
N ILE A 172 22.18 -0.76 -9.75
CA ILE A 172 21.01 -0.94 -8.89
C ILE A 172 20.70 -2.44 -8.80
N PRO A 173 20.65 -3.03 -7.59
CA PRO A 173 20.28 -4.42 -7.39
C PRO A 173 18.95 -4.78 -8.05
N ILE A 174 18.93 -5.80 -8.91
CA ILE A 174 17.68 -6.37 -9.45
C ILE A 174 17.33 -7.62 -8.65
N ILE A 175 16.13 -7.63 -8.05
CA ILE A 175 15.66 -8.68 -7.14
C ILE A 175 14.36 -9.27 -7.66
N THR A 176 14.42 -10.53 -8.06
CA THR A 176 13.26 -11.34 -8.49
C THR A 176 12.66 -12.15 -7.34
N LYS A 177 13.50 -12.66 -6.44
CA LYS A 177 13.10 -13.35 -5.20
C LYS A 177 13.85 -12.76 -4.01
N PHE A 178 13.18 -12.61 -2.86
CA PHE A 178 13.82 -12.08 -1.66
C PHE A 178 14.90 -13.01 -1.08
N SER A 179 14.96 -14.28 -1.48
CA SER A 179 16.12 -15.12 -1.16
C SER A 179 17.42 -14.67 -1.83
N HIS A 180 17.38 -13.78 -2.82
CA HIS A 180 18.55 -13.40 -3.62
C HIS A 180 19.18 -12.05 -3.24
N TYR A 181 18.65 -11.32 -2.25
CA TYR A 181 19.20 -10.00 -1.91
C TYR A 181 20.42 -10.07 -0.98
N GLU A 182 20.54 -11.13 -0.18
CA GLU A 182 21.59 -11.24 0.84
C GLU A 182 23.01 -11.15 0.27
N LYS A 183 23.20 -11.60 -0.99
CA LYS A 183 24.48 -11.50 -1.71
C LYS A 183 25.00 -10.06 -1.88
N TYR A 184 24.14 -9.04 -1.77
CA TYR A 184 24.56 -7.65 -1.89
C TYR A 184 25.17 -7.10 -0.59
N ASN A 185 25.00 -7.81 0.54
CA ASN A 185 25.57 -7.48 1.85
C ASN A 185 25.47 -5.98 2.21
N ASN A 186 24.26 -5.41 2.06
CA ASN A 186 24.01 -3.99 2.24
C ASN A 186 22.94 -3.76 3.33
N PRO A 187 23.33 -3.24 4.50
CA PRO A 187 22.40 -3.09 5.62
C PRO A 187 21.25 -2.10 5.35
N TYR A 188 21.41 -1.17 4.40
CA TYR A 188 20.31 -0.29 3.98
C TYR A 188 19.30 -1.04 3.12
N LEU A 189 19.78 -1.88 2.20
CA LEU A 189 18.94 -2.73 1.36
C LEU A 189 18.14 -3.71 2.23
N ASP A 190 18.81 -4.38 3.17
CA ASP A 190 18.18 -5.32 4.10
C ASP A 190 17.06 -4.64 4.89
N LYS A 191 17.32 -3.40 5.35
CA LYS A 191 16.32 -2.64 6.10
C LYS A 191 15.13 -2.23 5.24
N ILE A 192 15.35 -1.80 4.00
CA ILE A 192 14.26 -1.44 3.08
C ILE A 192 13.41 -2.67 2.75
N ILE A 193 14.05 -3.79 2.37
CA ILE A 193 13.35 -5.06 2.09
C ILE A 193 12.58 -5.54 3.33
N SER A 194 13.11 -5.33 4.54
CA SER A 194 12.37 -5.68 5.76
C SER A 194 11.05 -4.91 5.91
N PHE A 195 10.98 -3.66 5.44
CA PHE A 195 9.74 -2.89 5.44
C PHE A 195 8.79 -3.34 4.33
N ASP A 196 9.31 -3.67 3.14
CA ASP A 196 8.49 -4.19 2.04
C ASP A 196 7.86 -5.54 2.43
N LYS A 197 8.67 -6.47 2.95
CA LYS A 197 8.23 -7.76 3.50
C LYS A 197 7.15 -7.57 4.57
N LYS A 198 7.43 -6.71 5.56
CA LYS A 198 6.46 -6.44 6.63
C LYS A 198 5.15 -5.85 6.07
N SER A 199 5.23 -5.02 5.04
CA SER A 199 4.04 -4.43 4.41
C SER A 199 3.20 -5.50 3.73
N THR A 200 3.82 -6.48 3.07
CA THR A 200 3.13 -7.66 2.52
C THR A 200 2.50 -8.50 3.63
N ASP A 201 3.24 -8.80 4.71
CA ASP A 201 2.71 -9.59 5.83
C ASP A 201 1.51 -8.87 6.50
N LEU A 202 1.61 -7.56 6.71
CA LEU A 202 0.50 -6.74 7.20
C LEU A 202 -0.67 -6.77 6.23
N TYR A 203 -0.44 -6.65 4.93
CA TYR A 203 -1.51 -6.73 3.93
C TYR A 203 -2.34 -8.01 4.08
N PHE A 204 -1.68 -9.17 4.18
CA PHE A 204 -2.36 -10.46 4.31
C PHE A 204 -3.06 -10.64 5.67
N MET A 205 -2.51 -10.04 6.73
CA MET A 205 -3.13 -10.02 8.06
C MET A 205 -4.50 -9.30 8.07
N GLY A 206 -4.71 -8.30 7.21
CA GLY A 206 -5.99 -7.60 7.10
C GLY A 206 -7.08 -8.36 6.32
N ILE A 207 -6.73 -9.38 5.55
CA ILE A 207 -7.67 -10.14 4.70
C ILE A 207 -7.88 -11.56 5.20
N ASP A 208 -7.69 -11.74 6.51
CA ASP A 208 -7.91 -12.99 7.25
C ASP A 208 -7.16 -14.21 6.68
N SER A 209 -5.97 -13.95 6.12
CA SER A 209 -5.08 -14.99 5.66
C SER A 209 -3.79 -14.92 6.48
N PHE A 210 -3.43 -16.03 7.14
CA PHE A 210 -2.13 -16.17 7.83
C PHE A 210 -0.97 -16.36 6.83
N ASN A 211 -1.09 -15.77 5.63
CA ASN A 211 -0.09 -15.83 4.58
C ASN A 211 1.07 -14.90 4.95
N MET A 212 2.13 -15.49 5.48
CA MET A 212 3.36 -14.78 5.83
C MET A 212 4.49 -15.08 4.85
N ASN A 213 5.41 -14.14 4.68
CA ASN A 213 6.59 -14.26 3.82
C ASN A 213 6.25 -14.48 2.34
N MET A 214 5.09 -14.02 1.87
CA MET A 214 4.64 -14.25 0.49
C MET A 214 5.63 -13.72 -0.57
N ASP A 215 6.43 -12.71 -0.25
CA ASP A 215 7.50 -12.23 -1.12
C ASP A 215 8.64 -13.23 -1.41
N TYR A 216 8.79 -14.27 -0.58
CA TYR A 216 9.74 -15.36 -0.79
C TYR A 216 9.14 -16.48 -1.66
N TYR A 217 7.84 -16.72 -1.52
CA TYR A 217 7.14 -17.83 -2.18
C TYR A 217 6.54 -17.43 -3.54
N THR A 218 6.24 -16.16 -3.72
CA THR A 218 5.63 -15.64 -4.96
C THR A 218 6.73 -15.33 -5.96
N SER A 219 6.79 -16.12 -7.03
CA SER A 219 7.68 -15.83 -8.16
C SER A 219 7.10 -14.72 -9.03
N PRO A 220 7.93 -13.91 -9.71
CA PRO A 220 7.43 -12.88 -10.62
C PRO A 220 6.56 -13.50 -11.71
N TYR A 221 5.47 -12.82 -12.07
CA TYR A 221 4.61 -13.28 -13.16
C TYR A 221 5.32 -13.07 -14.51
N ILE A 222 5.63 -14.14 -15.22
CA ILE A 222 6.22 -14.08 -16.56
C ILE A 222 5.15 -14.39 -17.59
N LYS A 223 4.83 -13.39 -18.42
CA LYS A 223 3.95 -13.57 -19.57
C LYS A 223 4.80 -14.05 -20.75
N ASN A 224 4.65 -15.34 -21.05
CA ASN A 224 5.09 -15.94 -22.31
C ASN A 224 4.25 -15.41 -23.49
#